data_AF-A0A524QN06-F1
#
_entry.id   AF-A0A524QN06-F1
#
_cell.length_a   1.000
_cell.length_b   1.000
_cell.length_c   1.000
_cell.angle_alpha   90.00
_cell.angle_beta   90.00
_cell.angle_gamma   90.00
#
_symmetry.space_group_name_H-M   'P 1'
#
loop_
_entity.id
_entity.type
_entity.pdbx_description
1 polymer ?
#
loop_
_entity_poly.entity_id
_entity_poly.type
_entity_poly.pdbx_seq_one_letter_code
_entity_poly.pdbx_strand_id
1 'polypeptide(L)'
;MDLKTAKQHASHCERGSLSSLGILLRELVSDNVRDIPAAGTGITTGTGAIYKASVHERGGVITTEILFDVTGLTSADSDLDVIGVEDTALPCHLGQITAAINGTILGGTIQCLEAPASLTDVGIYSAASGVLVYENLITSEAAEVVIVTPAVQTVTDGAVPIAGVPTANHYLYLVNGAADTPDIFTAGKFLLTLYGYDA
;
A
#
# COMPACT_ATOMS: atom_id res chain seq x y z
N MET A 1 -63.94 6.81 2.48
CA MET A 1 -62.69 7.43 2.01
C MET A 1 -62.82 7.61 0.51
N ASP A 2 -62.92 8.84 0.01
CA ASP A 2 -63.17 9.06 -1.42
C ASP A 2 -61.91 8.73 -2.25
N LEU A 3 -62.07 8.54 -3.55
CA LEU A 3 -60.99 8.17 -4.45
C LEU A 3 -59.89 9.26 -4.54
N LYS A 4 -60.21 10.52 -4.21
CA LYS A 4 -59.23 11.62 -4.09
C LYS A 4 -58.37 11.47 -2.83
N THR A 5 -58.98 11.08 -1.73
CA THR A 5 -58.37 10.89 -0.41
C THR A 5 -57.47 9.64 -0.41
N ALA A 6 -57.89 8.57 -1.10
CA ALA A 6 -57.07 7.37 -1.31
C ALA A 6 -55.87 7.65 -2.23
N LYS A 7 -56.02 8.50 -3.25
CA LYS A 7 -54.91 8.94 -4.12
C LYS A 7 -53.92 9.86 -3.40
N GLN A 8 -54.38 10.72 -2.49
CA GLN A 8 -53.51 11.57 -1.66
C GLN A 8 -52.73 10.78 -0.61
N HIS A 9 -53.31 9.71 -0.03
CA HIS A 9 -52.57 8.80 0.84
C HIS A 9 -51.55 7.94 0.05
N ALA A 10 -51.87 7.52 -1.17
CA ALA A 10 -50.94 6.80 -2.04
C ALA A 10 -49.81 7.70 -2.59
N SER A 11 -50.04 9.01 -2.72
CA SER A 11 -48.99 9.97 -3.10
C SER A 11 -48.11 10.41 -1.94
N HIS A 12 -48.57 10.27 -0.69
CA HIS A 12 -47.77 10.54 0.51
C HIS A 12 -47.08 9.31 1.11
N CYS A 13 -47.47 8.11 0.69
CA CYS A 13 -46.64 6.93 0.88
C CYS A 13 -45.53 6.96 -0.19
N GLU A 14 -44.59 7.88 -0.01
CA GLU A 14 -43.32 7.92 -0.72
C GLU A 14 -42.62 6.57 -0.48
N ARG A 15 -42.88 5.62 -1.38
CA ARG A 15 -41.88 4.62 -1.76
C ARG A 15 -40.62 5.43 -2.00
N GLY A 16 -39.60 5.25 -1.16
CA GLY A 16 -38.33 5.96 -1.26
C GLY A 16 -37.97 6.11 -2.73
N SER A 17 -37.97 7.36 -3.22
CA SER A 17 -37.83 7.66 -4.63
C SER A 17 -36.60 6.90 -5.18
N LEU A 18 -36.62 6.48 -6.45
CA LEU A 18 -35.42 5.93 -7.09
C LEU A 18 -34.22 6.90 -6.97
N SER A 19 -34.47 8.19 -6.74
CA SER A 19 -33.44 9.17 -6.35
C SER A 19 -32.86 8.90 -4.96
N SER A 20 -33.67 8.53 -3.96
CA SER A 20 -33.20 8.12 -2.63
C SER A 20 -32.46 6.79 -2.68
N LEU A 21 -32.92 5.82 -3.49
CA LEU A 21 -32.19 4.58 -3.71
C LEU A 21 -30.87 4.81 -4.46
N GLY A 22 -30.85 5.74 -5.43
CA GLY A 22 -29.65 6.14 -6.16
C GLY A 22 -28.67 6.96 -5.32
N ILE A 23 -29.16 7.73 -4.35
CA ILE A 23 -28.33 8.42 -3.34
C ILE A 23 -27.74 7.38 -2.38
N LEU A 24 -28.56 6.48 -1.82
CA LEU A 24 -28.09 5.38 -0.97
C LEU A 24 -27.07 4.48 -1.67
N LEU A 25 -27.29 4.18 -2.96
CA LEU A 25 -26.34 3.39 -3.75
C LEU A 25 -25.04 4.15 -4.02
N ARG A 26 -25.10 5.47 -4.22
CA ARG A 26 -23.90 6.32 -4.36
C ARG A 26 -23.13 6.44 -3.05
N GLU A 27 -23.83 6.57 -1.94
CA GLU A 27 -23.27 6.68 -0.58
C GLU A 27 -22.66 5.34 -0.15
N LEU A 28 -23.35 4.21 -0.40
CA LEU A 28 -22.81 2.86 -0.17
C LEU A 28 -21.58 2.54 -1.05
N VAL A 29 -21.52 3.12 -2.26
CA VAL A 29 -20.36 2.99 -3.14
C VAL A 29 -19.22 3.92 -2.70
N SER A 30 -19.51 5.13 -2.19
CA SER A 30 -18.46 6.05 -1.73
C SER A 30 -17.85 5.64 -0.39
N ASP A 31 -18.65 5.11 0.54
CA ASP A 31 -18.18 4.73 1.88
C ASP A 31 -17.24 3.51 1.85
N ASN A 32 -17.26 2.74 0.75
CA ASN A 32 -16.36 1.61 0.53
C ASN A 32 -15.09 1.96 -0.27
N VAL A 33 -14.96 3.19 -0.77
CA VAL A 33 -13.78 3.62 -1.52
C VAL A 33 -12.95 4.52 -0.63
N ARG A 34 -11.98 3.91 0.06
CA ARG A 34 -10.91 4.67 0.73
C ARG A 34 -9.87 5.09 -0.31
N ASP A 35 -9.25 6.24 -0.07
CA ASP A 35 -8.14 6.73 -0.90
C ASP A 35 -7.03 5.68 -0.97
N ILE A 36 -6.34 5.62 -2.12
CA ILE A 36 -5.31 4.62 -2.37
C ILE A 36 -3.94 5.24 -2.11
N PRO A 37 -3.04 4.58 -1.33
CA PRO A 37 -1.66 5.02 -1.19
C PRO A 37 -0.98 5.12 -2.57
N ALA A 38 -0.59 6.33 -2.95
CA ALA A 38 0.16 6.56 -4.17
C ALA A 38 1.65 6.30 -3.91
N ALA A 39 2.29 5.47 -4.74
CA ALA A 39 3.73 5.32 -4.73
C ALA A 39 4.42 6.54 -5.34
N GLY A 40 5.64 6.77 -4.90
CA GLY A 40 6.53 7.77 -5.47
C GLY A 40 6.94 7.41 -6.90
N THR A 41 7.31 8.41 -7.68
CA THR A 41 7.71 8.22 -9.07
C THR A 41 9.02 7.44 -9.21
N GLY A 42 9.88 7.46 -8.19
CA GLY A 42 11.10 6.65 -8.13
C GLY A 42 10.83 5.14 -8.00
N ILE A 43 9.57 4.75 -7.83
CA ILE A 43 9.09 3.36 -7.96
C ILE A 43 8.35 3.18 -9.29
N THR A 44 7.39 4.06 -9.59
CA THR A 44 6.43 3.83 -10.69
C THR A 44 6.97 4.08 -12.10
N THR A 45 8.13 4.73 -12.24
CA THR A 45 8.76 4.96 -13.55
C THR A 45 9.85 3.95 -13.90
N GLY A 46 10.12 2.96 -13.04
CA GLY A 46 11.02 1.85 -13.36
C GLY A 46 10.53 1.07 -14.58
N THR A 47 11.46 0.65 -15.44
CA THR A 47 11.08 -0.05 -16.68
C THR A 47 10.59 -1.46 -16.38
N GLY A 48 9.28 -1.69 -16.53
CA GLY A 48 8.65 -2.97 -16.16
C GLY A 48 8.14 -3.00 -14.72
N ALA A 49 8.34 -1.93 -13.95
CA ALA A 49 7.80 -1.82 -12.61
C ALA A 49 6.26 -1.78 -12.67
N ILE A 50 5.63 -2.58 -11.81
CA ILE A 50 4.19 -2.59 -11.63
C ILE A 50 3.93 -2.13 -10.21
N TYR A 51 2.98 -1.21 -10.06
CA TYR A 51 2.44 -0.83 -8.77
C TYR A 51 0.92 -0.79 -8.83
N LYS A 52 0.28 -1.48 -7.90
CA LYS A 52 -1.17 -1.44 -7.66
C LYS A 52 -1.40 -1.46 -6.16
N ALA A 53 -2.24 -0.56 -5.68
CA ALA A 53 -2.67 -0.57 -4.30
C ALA A 53 -4.19 -0.51 -4.21
N SER A 54 -4.73 -1.05 -3.12
CA SER A 54 -6.14 -0.93 -2.80
C SER A 54 -6.33 -0.84 -1.28
N VAL A 55 -7.37 -0.13 -0.88
CA VAL A 55 -7.81 -0.07 0.52
C VAL A 55 -9.29 -0.33 0.54
N HIS A 56 -9.72 -1.31 1.34
CA HIS A 56 -11.12 -1.66 1.47
C HIS A 56 -11.45 -2.09 2.90
N GLU A 57 -12.69 -1.87 3.31
CA GLU A 57 -13.16 -2.28 4.63
C GLU A 57 -14.21 -3.37 4.51
N ARG A 58 -14.08 -4.43 5.32
CA ARG A 58 -15.09 -5.47 5.46
C ARG A 58 -15.22 -5.89 6.91
N GLY A 59 -16.43 -5.78 7.46
CA GLY A 59 -16.72 -6.20 8.82
C GLY A 59 -15.91 -5.47 9.88
N GLY A 60 -15.59 -4.19 9.67
CA GLY A 60 -14.77 -3.37 10.58
C GLY A 60 -13.25 -3.58 10.43
N VAL A 61 -12.81 -4.41 9.50
CA VAL A 61 -11.39 -4.60 9.19
C VAL A 61 -11.04 -3.84 7.93
N ILE A 62 -10.12 -2.88 8.06
CA ILE A 62 -9.54 -2.13 6.94
C ILE A 62 -8.35 -2.94 6.42
N THR A 63 -8.40 -3.34 5.16
CA THR A 63 -7.33 -4.08 4.50
C THR A 63 -6.67 -3.20 3.46
N THR A 64 -5.36 -2.99 3.60
CA THR A 64 -4.52 -2.29 2.62
C THR A 64 -3.67 -3.32 1.90
N GLU A 65 -3.80 -3.40 0.57
CA GLU A 65 -3.03 -4.30 -0.27
C GLU A 65 -2.15 -3.49 -1.20
N ILE A 66 -0.86 -3.81 -1.27
CA ILE A 66 0.12 -3.18 -2.15
C ILE A 66 0.83 -4.28 -2.93
N LEU A 67 0.49 -4.42 -4.21
CA LEU A 67 1.14 -5.28 -5.17
C LEU A 67 2.22 -4.47 -5.90
N PHE A 68 3.45 -4.97 -5.88
CA PHE A 68 4.56 -4.33 -6.57
C PHE A 68 5.48 -5.33 -7.27
N ASP A 69 6.01 -4.92 -8.41
CA ASP A 69 7.06 -5.60 -9.19
C ASP A 69 8.29 -4.69 -9.19
N VAL A 70 9.42 -5.21 -8.71
CA VAL A 70 10.68 -4.46 -8.62
C VAL A 70 11.47 -4.47 -9.93
N THR A 71 11.01 -5.19 -10.95
CA THR A 71 11.67 -5.22 -12.27
C THR A 71 11.91 -3.80 -12.79
N GLY A 72 13.17 -3.50 -13.16
CA GLY A 72 13.57 -2.18 -13.64
C GLY A 72 13.85 -1.14 -12.56
N LEU A 73 13.80 -1.52 -11.28
CA LEU A 73 14.41 -0.75 -10.18
C LEU A 73 15.86 -1.20 -9.98
N THR A 74 16.67 -0.35 -9.37
CA THR A 74 18.09 -0.61 -9.10
C THR A 74 18.29 -0.91 -7.62
N SER A 75 19.03 -1.99 -7.33
CA SER A 75 19.55 -2.29 -6.00
C SER A 75 20.65 -1.30 -5.61
N ALA A 76 20.84 -1.05 -4.32
CA ALA A 76 21.80 -0.04 -3.85
C ALA A 76 23.21 -0.60 -3.58
N ASP A 77 24.20 0.27 -3.36
CA ASP A 77 25.58 -0.15 -3.12
C ASP A 77 25.86 -0.57 -1.66
N SER A 78 25.03 -0.07 -0.74
CA SER A 78 25.17 -0.29 0.69
C SER A 78 23.94 -0.97 1.30
N ASP A 79 24.14 -1.55 2.48
CA ASP A 79 23.06 -2.18 3.23
C ASP A 79 22.06 -1.12 3.74
N LEU A 80 20.77 -1.45 3.69
CA LEU A 80 19.64 -0.61 4.11
C LEU A 80 19.46 0.70 3.33
N ASP A 81 20.09 0.82 2.17
CA ASP A 81 19.85 1.92 1.26
C ASP A 81 18.59 1.69 0.43
N VAL A 82 17.89 2.79 0.15
CA VAL A 82 16.59 2.78 -0.54
C VAL A 82 16.74 2.33 -1.99
N ILE A 83 15.91 1.36 -2.38
CA ILE A 83 15.79 0.83 -3.74
C ILE A 83 14.87 1.73 -4.57
N GLY A 84 15.22 1.98 -5.82
CA GLY A 84 14.42 2.81 -6.72
C GLY A 84 15.05 2.97 -8.10
N VAL A 85 14.54 3.92 -8.87
CA VAL A 85 15.14 4.31 -10.15
C VAL A 85 16.42 5.10 -9.89
N GLU A 86 17.55 4.55 -10.34
CA GLU A 86 18.90 5.12 -10.20
C GLU A 86 19.03 6.53 -10.79
N ASP A 87 19.97 7.31 -10.25
CA ASP A 87 20.34 8.65 -10.74
C ASP A 87 19.17 9.65 -10.88
N THR A 88 18.13 9.50 -10.06
CA THR A 88 17.00 10.43 -10.03
C THR A 88 16.74 11.04 -8.65
N ALA A 89 16.15 12.23 -8.64
CA ALA A 89 15.64 12.87 -7.42
C ALA A 89 14.16 12.51 -7.16
N LEU A 90 13.69 11.36 -7.66
CA LEU A 90 12.30 10.95 -7.57
C LEU A 90 12.07 10.20 -6.25
N PRO A 91 11.01 10.50 -5.48
CA PRO A 91 10.72 9.78 -4.24
C PRO A 91 10.47 8.29 -4.49
N CYS A 92 11.05 7.44 -3.64
CA CYS A 92 11.05 5.98 -3.78
C CYS A 92 10.11 5.27 -2.78
N HIS A 93 9.09 5.96 -2.26
CA HIS A 93 8.14 5.33 -1.34
C HIS A 93 7.09 4.46 -2.07
N LEU A 94 6.64 3.39 -1.42
CA LEU A 94 5.47 2.60 -1.82
C LEU A 94 4.14 3.22 -1.38
N GLY A 95 4.17 4.40 -0.74
CA GLY A 95 2.98 5.11 -0.30
C GLY A 95 2.99 5.40 1.19
N GLN A 96 2.11 6.30 1.61
CA GLN A 96 1.94 6.70 3.00
C GLN A 96 0.85 5.87 3.68
N ILE A 97 1.12 5.40 4.89
CA ILE A 97 0.15 4.72 5.75
C ILE A 97 -0.38 5.72 6.76
N THR A 98 -1.65 6.10 6.64
CA THR A 98 -2.30 7.06 7.53
C THR A 98 -3.46 6.42 8.28
N ALA A 99 -3.76 6.89 9.49
CA ALA A 99 -4.91 6.37 10.23
C ALA A 99 -6.24 6.62 9.51
N ALA A 100 -6.37 7.75 8.79
CA ALA A 100 -7.59 8.11 8.07
C ALA A 100 -7.90 7.15 6.91
N ILE A 101 -6.87 6.65 6.24
CA ILE A 101 -7.01 5.76 5.08
C ILE A 101 -6.90 4.30 5.49
N ASN A 102 -5.89 3.96 6.29
CA ASN A 102 -5.52 2.56 6.55
C ASN A 102 -6.00 2.07 7.92
N GLY A 103 -6.56 2.95 8.75
CA GLY A 103 -6.86 2.68 10.15
C GLY A 103 -5.61 2.62 11.02
N THR A 104 -5.80 2.25 12.28
CA THR A 104 -4.70 1.86 13.17
C THR A 104 -4.26 0.46 12.78
N ILE A 105 -3.01 0.30 12.30
CA ILE A 105 -2.50 -0.99 11.84
C ILE A 105 -2.27 -1.92 13.03
N LEU A 106 -2.88 -3.10 12.97
CA LEU A 106 -2.74 -4.17 13.96
C LEU A 106 -1.65 -5.18 13.56
N GLY A 107 -1.43 -5.36 12.26
CA GLY A 107 -0.47 -6.31 11.72
C GLY A 107 -0.60 -6.45 10.20
N GLY A 108 0.02 -7.47 9.64
CA GLY A 108 0.02 -7.69 8.20
C GLY A 108 0.89 -8.86 7.79
N THR A 109 0.94 -9.10 6.49
CA THR A 109 1.78 -10.12 5.87
C THR A 109 2.44 -9.59 4.60
N ILE A 110 3.56 -10.21 4.24
CA ILE A 110 4.21 -10.06 2.94
C ILE A 110 4.22 -11.42 2.25
N GLN A 111 3.88 -11.46 0.97
CA GLN A 111 3.94 -12.66 0.15
C GLN A 111 4.88 -12.43 -1.04
N CYS A 112 5.84 -13.34 -1.21
CA CYS A 112 6.64 -13.42 -2.43
C CYS A 112 5.88 -14.17 -3.50
N LEU A 113 5.60 -13.49 -4.62
CA LEU A 113 4.94 -14.08 -5.79
C LEU A 113 5.96 -14.55 -6.83
N GLU A 114 7.11 -13.88 -6.88
CA GLU A 114 8.26 -14.24 -7.70
C GLU A 114 9.50 -13.69 -6.99
N ALA A 115 10.50 -14.55 -6.74
CA ALA A 115 11.73 -14.12 -6.09
C ALA A 115 12.53 -13.18 -7.01
N PRO A 116 13.24 -12.17 -6.46
CA PRO A 116 14.15 -11.36 -7.23
C PRO A 116 15.23 -12.19 -7.91
N ALA A 117 15.53 -11.90 -9.18
CA ALA A 117 16.61 -12.56 -9.89
C ALA A 117 17.96 -11.92 -9.53
N SER A 118 18.87 -12.74 -9.01
CA SER A 118 20.32 -12.48 -8.89
C SER A 118 20.76 -11.21 -8.14
N LEU A 119 19.98 -10.72 -7.17
CA LEU A 119 20.33 -9.53 -6.38
C LEU A 119 20.11 -9.72 -4.88
N THR A 120 20.55 -8.71 -4.13
CA THR A 120 20.41 -8.56 -2.69
C THR A 120 18.98 -8.79 -2.22
N ASP A 121 18.87 -9.26 -0.99
CA ASP A 121 17.62 -9.33 -0.27
C ASP A 121 16.90 -7.96 -0.21
N VAL A 122 15.59 -7.91 -0.39
CA VAL A 122 14.77 -6.68 -0.41
C VAL A 122 14.00 -6.45 0.91
N GLY A 123 14.44 -5.57 1.79
CA GLY A 123 13.68 -5.22 2.99
C GLY A 123 12.51 -4.26 2.73
N ILE A 124 11.61 -4.13 3.71
CA ILE A 124 10.64 -3.02 3.77
C ILE A 124 10.77 -2.31 5.11
N TYR A 125 10.92 -1.01 5.06
CA TYR A 125 10.92 -0.13 6.23
C TYR A 125 9.82 0.90 6.12
N SER A 126 9.40 1.46 7.26
CA SER A 126 8.58 2.67 7.30
C SER A 126 9.40 3.83 7.86
N ALA A 127 9.26 5.03 7.30
CA ALA A 127 9.93 6.24 7.78
C ALA A 127 9.02 7.48 7.64
N ALA A 128 9.26 8.54 8.41
CA ALA A 128 8.43 9.74 8.38
C ALA A 128 8.62 10.58 7.11
N SER A 129 9.83 10.59 6.54
CA SER A 129 10.13 11.33 5.32
C SER A 129 9.44 10.71 4.11
N GLY A 130 8.81 11.54 3.29
CA GLY A 130 8.19 11.14 2.00
C GLY A 130 9.05 11.45 0.78
N VAL A 131 10.31 11.82 0.97
CA VAL A 131 11.18 12.35 -0.09
C VAL A 131 12.48 11.55 -0.26
N LEU A 132 12.58 10.37 0.35
CA LEU A 132 13.78 9.55 0.18
C LEU A 132 13.87 9.06 -1.25
N VAL A 133 15.07 9.18 -1.81
CA VAL A 133 15.43 8.77 -3.16
C VAL A 133 16.35 7.55 -3.09
N TYR A 134 16.67 6.97 -4.25
CA TYR A 134 17.66 5.91 -4.40
C TYR A 134 18.97 6.23 -3.64
N GLU A 135 19.56 5.25 -2.97
CA GLU A 135 20.80 5.38 -2.15
C GLU A 135 20.67 6.26 -0.90
N ASN A 136 19.45 6.64 -0.49
CA ASN A 136 19.27 7.20 0.85
C ASN A 136 19.28 6.08 1.89
N LEU A 137 20.12 6.23 2.91
CA LEU A 137 20.20 5.30 4.03
C LEU A 137 18.97 5.41 4.94
N ILE A 138 18.14 4.36 4.99
CA ILE A 138 16.88 4.38 5.75
C ILE A 138 17.09 4.55 7.26
N THR A 139 18.23 4.07 7.79
CA THR A 139 18.56 4.15 9.22
C THR A 139 19.07 5.53 9.65
N SER A 140 19.24 6.45 8.70
CA SER A 140 19.48 7.86 9.01
C SER A 140 18.18 8.63 9.32
N GLU A 141 17.03 8.03 9.02
CA GLU A 141 15.72 8.62 9.29
C GLU A 141 15.30 8.44 10.75
N ALA A 142 14.51 9.38 11.25
CA ALA A 142 13.99 9.28 12.61
C ALA A 142 12.78 8.34 12.68
N ALA A 143 12.77 7.47 13.69
CA ALA A 143 11.65 6.58 14.02
C ALA A 143 11.29 5.59 12.91
N GLU A 144 12.28 5.22 12.10
CA GLU A 144 12.19 4.14 11.17
C GLU A 144 11.74 2.83 11.84
N VAL A 145 10.92 2.05 11.14
CA VAL A 145 10.44 0.75 11.64
C VAL A 145 10.70 -0.30 10.58
N VAL A 146 11.34 -1.39 10.98
CA VAL A 146 11.46 -2.58 10.15
C VAL A 146 10.08 -3.22 9.99
N ILE A 147 9.55 -3.25 8.77
CA ILE A 147 8.26 -3.89 8.46
C ILE A 147 8.50 -5.30 7.95
N VAL A 148 9.45 -5.45 7.03
CA VAL A 148 9.92 -6.74 6.52
C VAL A 148 11.43 -6.73 6.61
N THR A 149 11.98 -7.64 7.41
CA THR A 149 13.43 -7.86 7.44
C THR A 149 13.87 -8.38 6.08
N PRO A 150 14.96 -7.85 5.50
CA PRO A 150 15.52 -8.43 4.28
C PRO A 150 15.73 -9.95 4.42
N ALA A 151 15.63 -10.68 3.31
CA ALA A 151 15.72 -12.12 3.13
C ALA A 151 14.44 -12.91 3.41
N VAL A 152 13.55 -12.39 4.26
CA VAL A 152 12.30 -13.08 4.61
C VAL A 152 11.37 -13.24 3.41
N GLN A 153 11.37 -12.27 2.50
CA GLN A 153 10.56 -12.29 1.28
C GLN A 153 11.11 -13.15 0.15
N THR A 154 12.20 -13.92 0.33
CA THR A 154 12.63 -14.88 -0.71
C THR A 154 11.88 -16.21 -0.62
N VAL A 155 11.11 -16.40 0.45
CA VAL A 155 10.28 -17.59 0.67
C VAL A 155 9.01 -17.47 -0.18
N THR A 156 8.95 -18.24 -1.27
CA THR A 156 7.76 -18.33 -2.14
C THR A 156 6.64 -19.19 -1.55
N ASP A 157 6.86 -19.81 -0.38
CA ASP A 157 5.89 -20.68 0.29
C ASP A 157 4.98 -19.88 1.25
N GLY A 158 4.05 -19.15 0.66
CA GLY A 158 2.96 -18.47 1.38
C GLY A 158 3.30 -17.08 1.90
N ALA A 159 2.37 -16.52 2.70
CA ALA A 159 2.49 -15.19 3.27
C ALA A 159 3.16 -15.26 4.64
N VAL A 160 4.16 -14.41 4.87
CA VAL A 160 4.91 -14.31 6.13
C VAL A 160 4.45 -13.07 6.89
N PRO A 161 4.23 -13.12 8.22
CA PRO A 161 3.87 -11.94 9.00
C PRO A 161 4.94 -10.85 8.93
N ILE A 162 4.51 -9.59 8.92
CA ILE A 162 5.41 -8.43 9.07
C ILE A 162 6.06 -8.42 10.46
N ALA A 163 7.29 -7.93 10.55
CA ALA A 163 8.09 -7.87 11.79
C ALA A 163 7.67 -6.71 12.71
N GLY A 164 7.11 -5.64 12.14
CA GLY A 164 6.64 -4.46 12.85
C GLY A 164 5.49 -3.79 12.10
N VAL A 165 4.75 -2.93 12.80
CA VAL A 165 3.66 -2.13 12.20
C VAL A 165 4.17 -0.72 11.89
N PRO A 166 3.82 -0.14 10.74
CA PRO A 166 4.23 1.22 10.41
C PRO A 166 3.57 2.21 11.37
N THR A 167 4.34 3.20 11.81
CA THR A 167 3.80 4.32 12.57
C THR A 167 2.86 5.14 11.68
N ALA A 168 1.82 5.73 12.28
CA ALA A 168 0.89 6.57 11.54
C ALA A 168 1.62 7.71 10.80
N ASN A 169 1.21 7.94 9.55
CA ASN A 169 1.78 8.90 8.60
C ASN A 169 3.18 8.55 8.07
N HIS A 170 3.70 7.36 8.34
CA HIS A 170 4.96 6.92 7.74
C HIS A 170 4.76 6.46 6.30
N TYR A 171 5.81 6.65 5.50
CA TYR A 171 5.96 6.14 4.15
C TYR A 171 6.69 4.81 4.18
N LEU A 172 6.27 3.87 3.34
CA LEU A 172 6.94 2.57 3.18
C LEU A 172 8.03 2.66 2.13
N TYR A 173 9.19 2.05 2.36
CA TYR A 173 10.34 2.05 1.46
C TYR A 173 10.88 0.63 1.27
N LEU A 174 11.27 0.33 0.04
CA LEU A 174 12.08 -0.84 -0.29
C LEU A 174 13.55 -0.52 0.02
N VAL A 175 14.26 -1.46 0.64
CA VAL A 175 15.69 -1.27 0.97
C VAL A 175 16.52 -2.49 0.60
N ASN A 176 17.79 -2.27 0.30
CA ASN A 176 18.76 -3.35 0.18
C ASN A 176 18.98 -4.05 1.52
N GLY A 177 19.15 -5.36 1.48
CA GLY A 177 19.44 -6.20 2.64
C GLY A 177 20.90 -6.52 2.84
N ALA A 178 21.73 -6.16 1.88
CA ALA A 178 23.18 -6.25 1.96
C ALA A 178 23.80 -5.26 0.97
N ALA A 179 25.04 -4.88 1.23
CA ALA A 179 25.87 -4.18 0.26
C ALA A 179 26.24 -5.13 -0.89
N ASP A 180 26.08 -4.68 -2.13
CA ASP A 180 26.52 -5.37 -3.33
C ASP A 180 26.82 -4.35 -4.43
N THR A 181 27.24 -4.80 -5.61
CA THR A 181 27.33 -3.92 -6.79
C THR A 181 25.91 -3.57 -7.24
N PRO A 182 25.54 -2.27 -7.33
CA PRO A 182 24.25 -1.87 -7.87
C PRO A 182 23.97 -2.48 -9.23
N ASP A 183 22.80 -3.09 -9.34
CA ASP A 183 22.31 -3.64 -10.60
C ASP A 183 20.77 -3.63 -10.62
N ILE A 184 20.23 -3.69 -11.83
CA ILE A 184 18.80 -3.57 -12.12
C ILE A 184 18.13 -4.92 -11.89
N PHE A 185 17.08 -4.92 -11.07
CA PHE A 185 16.23 -6.09 -10.89
C PHE A 185 15.60 -6.52 -12.22
N THR A 186 15.79 -7.79 -12.57
CA THR A 186 15.18 -8.40 -13.78
C THR A 186 13.93 -9.24 -13.46
N ALA A 187 13.65 -9.45 -12.17
CA ALA A 187 12.46 -10.12 -11.64
C ALA A 187 12.25 -9.71 -10.18
N GLY A 188 11.08 -10.04 -9.62
CA GLY A 188 10.76 -9.83 -8.20
C GLY A 188 9.37 -9.23 -8.02
N LYS A 189 8.42 -10.00 -7.51
CA LYS A 189 7.02 -9.60 -7.34
C LYS A 189 6.54 -9.91 -5.94
N PHE A 190 5.85 -8.97 -5.33
CA PHE A 190 5.44 -9.06 -3.93
C PHE A 190 4.04 -8.49 -3.71
N LEU A 191 3.33 -9.05 -2.74
CA LEU A 191 2.08 -8.53 -2.20
C LEU A 191 2.25 -8.25 -0.70
N LEU A 192 2.21 -6.97 -0.33
CA LEU A 192 2.11 -6.55 1.06
C LEU A 192 0.64 -6.35 1.43
N THR A 193 0.21 -6.96 2.53
CA THR A 193 -1.14 -6.81 3.07
C THR A 193 -1.06 -6.30 4.51
N LEU A 194 -1.71 -5.18 4.81
CA LEU A 194 -1.81 -4.61 6.16
C LEU A 194 -3.26 -4.66 6.62
N TYR A 195 -3.47 -4.99 7.89
CA TYR A 195 -4.77 -5.04 8.54
C TYR A 195 -4.85 -3.94 9.60
N GLY A 196 -5.83 -3.06 9.44
CA GLY A 196 -6.14 -1.98 10.37
C GLY A 196 -7.60 -1.95 10.80
N TYR A 197 -7.90 -1.05 11.71
CA TYR A 197 -9.24 -0.81 12.24
C TYR A 197 -9.40 0.68 12.62
N ASP A 198 -10.65 1.15 12.66
CA ASP A 198 -10.96 2.47 13.21
C ASP A 198 -10.90 2.41 14.74
N ALA A 199 -10.01 3.20 15.34
CA ALA A 199 -9.71 3.17 16.78
C ALA A 199 -10.72 3.93 17.65
#